data_AF-A0A536FL23-F1
#
_entry.id   AF-A0A536FL23-F1
#
_cell.length_a   1.000
_cell.length_b   1.000
_cell.length_c   1.000
_cell.angle_alpha   90.00
_cell.angle_beta   90.00
_cell.angle_gamma   90.00
#
_symmetry.space_group_name_H-M   'P 1'
#
loop_
_entity.id
_entity.type
_entity.pdbx_description
1 polymer ?
#
loop_
_entity_poly.entity_id
_entity_poly.type
_entity_poly.pdbx_seq_one_letter_code
_entity_poly.pdbx_strand_id
1 'polypeptide(L)'
;MAQAANDRWTPWPDSPVDAEHAIHGFHSVTMTLAEMAATFNLLTSVMGFRMVTQEGNRTRFETGAGGPHSILDVIESPEGPVGEESIGTVHHVAWRTPDPENQQVWRDTLLTAGRNVTPVIDRWY
;
A
#
# COMPACT_ATOMS: atom_id res chain seq x y z
N MET A 1 -8.18 -13.41 -13.54
CA MET A 1 -7.87 -13.29 -12.11
C MET A 1 -6.36 -13.45 -11.96
N ALA A 2 -5.66 -12.48 -11.37
CA ALA A 2 -4.23 -12.62 -11.12
C ALA A 2 -4.04 -13.56 -9.91
N GLN A 3 -3.38 -14.69 -10.11
CA GLN A 3 -3.22 -15.72 -9.09
C GLN A 3 -2.13 -15.33 -8.10
N ALA A 4 -2.41 -15.45 -6.79
CA ALA A 4 -1.47 -15.15 -5.70
C ALA A 4 -0.38 -16.22 -5.50
N ALA A 5 -0.32 -17.24 -6.37
CA ALA A 5 0.72 -18.25 -6.35
C ALA A 5 2.00 -17.66 -6.94
N ASN A 6 2.82 -17.09 -6.07
CA ASN A 6 4.21 -16.78 -6.34
C ASN A 6 5.03 -17.53 -5.30
N ASP A 7 6.14 -18.16 -5.70
CA ASP A 7 7.06 -18.97 -4.86
C ASP A 7 7.68 -18.17 -3.68
N ARG A 8 7.30 -16.89 -3.58
CA ARG A 8 7.73 -15.92 -2.58
C ARG A 8 7.06 -16.09 -1.21
N TRP A 9 5.94 -16.81 -1.12
CA TRP A 9 5.20 -16.99 0.12
C TRP A 9 4.97 -18.47 0.38
N THR A 10 5.50 -18.93 1.51
CA THR A 10 5.23 -20.27 2.04
C THR A 10 4.24 -20.12 3.17
N PRO A 11 3.09 -20.82 3.13
CA PRO A 11 2.18 -20.90 4.28
C PRO A 11 2.93 -21.27 5.55
N TRP A 12 2.48 -20.73 6.69
CA TRP A 12 3.05 -21.09 7.97
C TRP A 12 2.79 -22.59 8.24
N PRO A 13 3.83 -23.43 8.41
CA PRO A 13 3.67 -24.89 8.46
C PRO A 13 2.88 -25.37 9.68
N ASP A 14 2.95 -24.64 10.81
CA ASP A 14 2.20 -25.00 12.03
C ASP A 14 0.81 -24.32 12.08
N SER A 15 0.28 -23.89 10.93
CA SER A 15 -1.07 -23.35 10.81
C SER A 15 -2.12 -24.43 11.07
N PRO A 16 -3.21 -24.12 11.80
CA PRO A 16 -4.36 -25.02 11.92
C PRO A 16 -5.22 -25.07 10.64
N VAL A 17 -4.91 -24.24 9.65
CA VAL A 17 -5.58 -24.19 8.34
C VAL A 17 -4.70 -24.89 7.29
N ASP A 18 -5.32 -25.77 6.50
CA ASP A 18 -4.66 -26.50 5.41
C ASP A 18 -3.97 -25.55 4.42
N ALA A 19 -2.82 -25.98 3.89
CA ALA A 19 -1.99 -25.16 3.02
C ALA A 19 -2.73 -24.65 1.76
N GLU A 20 -3.72 -25.40 1.26
CA GLU A 20 -4.53 -24.99 0.11
C GLU A 20 -5.48 -23.81 0.41
N HIS A 21 -5.77 -23.57 1.70
CA HIS A 21 -6.67 -22.51 2.17
C HIS A 21 -5.93 -21.41 2.96
N ALA A 22 -4.61 -21.48 3.03
CA ALA A 22 -3.81 -20.57 3.83
C ALA A 22 -3.79 -19.15 3.26
N ILE A 23 -3.60 -18.16 4.13
CA ILE A 23 -3.39 -16.77 3.72
C ILE A 23 -1.94 -16.63 3.22
N HIS A 24 -1.78 -16.17 1.98
CA HIS A 24 -0.46 -16.01 1.35
C HIS A 24 0.09 -14.58 1.43
N GLY A 25 -0.70 -13.63 1.95
CA GLY A 25 -0.32 -12.23 2.08
C GLY A 25 -1.47 -11.28 1.75
N PHE A 26 -1.16 -9.99 1.68
CA PHE A 26 -2.13 -8.97 1.30
C PHE A 26 -2.44 -9.01 -0.20
N HIS A 27 -3.70 -9.19 -0.56
CA HIS A 27 -4.14 -8.96 -1.94
C HIS A 27 -4.02 -7.48 -2.32
N SER A 28 -4.63 -6.61 -1.52
CA SER A 28 -4.72 -5.16 -1.74
C SER A 28 -4.96 -4.42 -0.44
N VAL A 29 -4.66 -3.13 -0.43
CA VAL A 29 -5.09 -2.18 0.61
C VAL A 29 -6.17 -1.27 0.02
N THR A 30 -7.16 -0.87 0.82
CA THR A 30 -8.14 0.16 0.43
C THR A 30 -8.02 1.35 1.38
N MET A 31 -7.86 2.54 0.82
CA MET A 31 -7.85 3.81 1.54
C MET A 31 -9.04 4.66 1.13
N THR A 32 -9.75 5.25 2.09
CA THR A 32 -10.86 6.17 1.82
C THR A 32 -10.41 7.60 2.13
N LEU A 33 -10.73 8.53 1.24
CA LEU A 33 -10.38 9.94 1.37
C LEU A 33 -11.53 10.84 0.92
N ALA A 34 -11.59 12.06 1.46
CA ALA A 34 -12.61 13.05 1.09
C ALA A 34 -12.36 13.64 -0.31
N GLU A 35 -11.09 13.81 -0.69
CA GLU A 35 -10.64 14.40 -1.95
C GLU A 35 -9.38 13.67 -2.43
N MET A 36 -9.35 13.26 -3.70
CA MET A 36 -8.34 12.36 -4.24
C MET A 36 -7.15 13.08 -4.88
N ALA A 37 -7.30 14.29 -5.43
CA ALA A 37 -6.32 14.91 -6.32
C ALA A 37 -4.92 15.02 -5.70
N ALA A 38 -4.80 15.43 -4.43
CA ALA A 38 -3.50 15.52 -3.77
C ALA A 38 -2.82 14.13 -3.65
N THR A 39 -3.59 13.12 -3.27
CA THR A 39 -3.12 11.73 -3.14
C THR A 39 -2.80 11.12 -4.50
N PHE A 40 -3.64 11.36 -5.51
CA PHE A 40 -3.42 10.91 -6.88
C PHE A 40 -2.06 11.40 -7.37
N ASN A 41 -1.79 12.70 -7.26
CA ASN A 41 -0.52 13.30 -7.69
C ASN A 41 0.67 12.72 -6.93
N LEU A 42 0.56 12.51 -5.62
CA LEU A 42 1.62 11.88 -4.84
C LEU A 42 1.89 10.44 -5.33
N LEU A 43 0.83 9.65 -5.52
CA LEU A 43 0.94 8.26 -5.97
C LEU A 43 1.57 8.17 -7.36
N THR A 44 1.07 8.92 -8.33
CA THR A 44 1.47 8.76 -9.74
C THR A 44 2.75 9.50 -10.09
N SER A 45 2.92 10.72 -9.59
CA SER A 45 4.01 11.59 -10.02
C SER A 45 5.26 11.47 -9.15
N VAL A 46 5.13 10.92 -7.93
CA VAL A 46 6.25 10.79 -6.98
C VAL A 46 6.52 9.34 -6.64
N MET A 47 5.49 8.57 -6.25
CA MET A 47 5.66 7.20 -5.75
C MET A 47 5.67 6.12 -6.85
N GLY A 48 5.49 6.50 -8.11
CA GLY A 48 5.57 5.59 -9.26
C GLY A 48 4.40 4.59 -9.36
N PHE A 49 3.30 4.85 -8.65
CA PHE A 49 2.07 4.07 -8.83
C PHE A 49 1.43 4.38 -10.19
N ARG A 50 0.73 3.40 -10.74
CA ARG A 50 0.02 3.50 -12.00
C ARG A 50 -1.45 3.24 -11.76
N MET A 51 -2.32 4.13 -12.24
CA MET A 51 -3.77 3.88 -12.26
C MET A 51 -4.07 2.73 -13.23
N VAL A 52 -4.86 1.75 -12.78
CA VAL A 52 -5.19 0.54 -13.55
C VAL A 52 -6.64 0.54 -14.00
N THR A 53 -7.56 0.85 -13.09
CA THR A 53 -8.99 0.92 -13.38
C THR A 53 -9.68 1.91 -12.45
N GLN A 54 -10.85 2.37 -12.85
CA GLN A 54 -11.75 3.16 -12.02
C GLN A 54 -13.18 2.63 -12.18
N GLU A 55 -13.81 2.32 -11.06
CA GLU A 55 -15.17 1.80 -10.98
C GLU A 55 -15.95 2.64 -9.96
N GLY A 56 -16.85 3.48 -10.46
CA GLY A 56 -17.55 4.45 -9.63
C GLY A 56 -16.58 5.40 -8.92
N ASN A 57 -16.64 5.44 -7.60
CA ASN A 57 -15.76 6.25 -6.75
C ASN A 57 -14.50 5.51 -6.27
N ARG A 58 -14.24 4.30 -6.77
CA ARG A 58 -13.03 3.53 -6.46
C ARG A 58 -12.06 3.61 -7.62
N THR A 59 -10.84 4.04 -7.34
CA THR A 59 -9.71 4.02 -8.26
C THR A 59 -8.68 3.00 -7.80
N ARG A 60 -8.29 2.07 -8.68
CA ARG A 60 -7.25 1.08 -8.41
C ARG A 60 -5.92 1.54 -8.97
N PHE A 61 -4.88 1.44 -8.13
CA PHE A 61 -3.50 1.67 -8.49
C PHE A 61 -2.65 0.41 -8.25
N GLU A 62 -1.59 0.28 -9.03
CA GLU A 62 -0.55 -0.73 -8.84
C GLU A 62 0.85 -0.09 -8.81
N THR A 63 1.77 -0.72 -8.10
CA THR A 63 3.20 -0.35 -8.09
C THR A 63 4.10 -1.53 -8.49
N GLY A 64 5.37 -1.27 -8.78
CA GLY A 64 6.33 -2.30 -9.19
C GLY A 64 5.86 -3.06 -10.44
N ALA A 65 5.96 -4.40 -10.41
CA ALA A 65 5.52 -5.26 -11.51
C ALA A 65 3.99 -5.50 -11.57
N GLY A 66 3.23 -4.98 -10.61
CA GLY A 66 1.79 -5.26 -10.49
C GLY A 66 1.48 -6.61 -9.83
N GLY A 67 0.19 -6.94 -9.76
CA GLY A 67 -0.30 -8.16 -9.13
C GLY A 67 -0.44 -8.08 -7.60
N PRO A 68 -0.76 -9.21 -6.93
CA PRO A 68 -0.99 -9.25 -5.49
C PRO A 68 0.17 -8.62 -4.69
N HIS A 69 -0.14 -8.01 -3.56
CA HIS A 69 0.78 -7.25 -2.68
C HIS A 69 1.20 -5.87 -3.20
N SER A 70 0.80 -5.47 -4.40
CA SER A 70 1.17 -4.18 -5.00
C SER A 70 -0.02 -3.26 -5.29
N ILE A 71 -1.22 -3.68 -4.89
CA ILE A 71 -2.49 -3.03 -5.22
C ILE A 71 -2.91 -2.08 -4.10
N LEU A 72 -3.20 -0.83 -4.48
CA LEU A 72 -3.86 0.17 -3.64
C LEU A 72 -5.17 0.59 -4.31
N ASP A 73 -6.29 0.38 -3.64
CA ASP A 73 -7.55 0.98 -4.00
C ASP A 73 -7.75 2.28 -3.20
N VAL A 74 -8.22 3.32 -3.88
CA VAL A 74 -8.58 4.60 -3.28
C VAL A 74 -10.07 4.84 -3.52
N ILE A 75 -10.82 5.05 -2.44
CA ILE A 75 -12.23 5.43 -2.49
C ILE A 75 -12.33 6.92 -2.20
N GLU A 76 -12.90 7.69 -3.13
CA GLU A 76 -13.28 9.09 -2.89
C GLU A 76 -14.68 9.18 -2.30
N SER A 77 -14.80 9.76 -1.10
CA SER A 77 -16.04 9.87 -0.34
C SER A 77 -16.13 11.24 0.33
N PRO A 78 -16.50 12.31 -0.41
CA PRO A 78 -16.54 13.69 0.10
C PRO A 78 -17.47 13.87 1.30
N GLU A 79 -18.60 13.15 1.31
CA GLU A 79 -19.60 13.17 2.37
C GLU A 79 -19.37 12.07 3.43
N GLY A 80 -18.22 11.39 3.38
CA GLY A 80 -17.89 10.34 4.34
C GLY A 80 -17.50 10.89 5.71
N PRO A 81 -17.63 10.09 6.79
CA PRO A 81 -17.15 10.51 8.09
C PRO A 81 -15.62 10.63 8.08
N VAL A 82 -15.11 11.60 8.85
CA VAL A 82 -13.67 11.72 9.12
C VAL A 82 -13.22 10.53 9.96
N GLY A 83 -12.08 9.93 9.60
CA GLY A 83 -11.51 8.83 10.37
C GLY A 83 -11.00 9.30 11.74
N GLU A 84 -11.22 8.49 12.77
CA GLU A 84 -10.70 8.72 14.12
C GLU A 84 -9.74 7.61 14.50
N GLU A 85 -8.56 7.95 15.01
CA GLU A 85 -7.59 6.97 15.47
C GLU A 85 -8.07 6.30 16.77
N SER A 86 -8.28 4.99 16.73
CA SER A 86 -8.76 4.21 17.89
C SER A 86 -8.46 2.72 17.73
N ILE A 87 -8.92 1.93 18.71
CA ILE A 87 -8.87 0.47 18.65
C ILE A 87 -9.66 -0.01 17.42
N GLY A 88 -9.06 -0.92 16.66
CA GLY A 88 -9.67 -1.46 15.44
C GLY A 88 -9.41 -0.63 14.18
N THR A 89 -8.56 0.40 14.25
CA THR A 89 -8.19 1.22 13.07
C THR A 89 -6.84 0.83 12.47
N VAL A 90 -6.68 1.06 11.17
CA VAL A 90 -5.40 0.91 10.48
C VAL A 90 -4.65 2.24 10.57
N HIS A 91 -3.57 2.28 11.36
CA HIS A 91 -2.83 3.51 11.62
C HIS A 91 -1.88 3.90 10.48
N HIS A 92 -1.20 2.95 9.85
CA HIS A 92 -0.33 3.21 8.71
C HIS A 92 -0.15 1.97 7.85
N VAL A 93 0.24 2.19 6.59
CA VAL A 93 0.58 1.14 5.62
C VAL A 93 2.01 1.39 5.16
N ALA A 94 2.84 0.35 5.22
CA ALA A 94 4.23 0.42 4.80
C ALA A 94 4.38 -0.14 3.37
N TRP A 95 5.10 0.61 2.52
CA TRP A 95 5.49 0.17 1.19
C TRP A 95 6.94 -0.30 1.21
N ARG A 96 7.23 -1.41 0.52
CA ARG A 96 8.58 -2.01 0.50
C ARG A 96 9.56 -1.18 -0.31
N THR A 97 10.77 -1.09 0.20
CA THR A 97 11.98 -0.77 -0.57
C THR A 97 12.87 -2.01 -0.67
N PRO A 98 13.77 -2.11 -1.68
CA PRO A 98 14.67 -3.26 -1.80
C PRO A 98 15.67 -3.38 -0.64
N ASP A 99 16.22 -2.27 -0.20
CA ASP A 99 17.32 -2.18 0.78
C ASP A 99 17.32 -0.80 1.50
N PRO A 100 18.16 -0.61 2.53
CA PRO A 100 18.28 0.65 3.26
C PRO A 100 18.76 1.82 2.40
N GLU A 101 19.63 1.59 1.43
CA GLU A 101 20.12 2.63 0.52
C GLU A 101 18.95 3.21 -0.31
N ASN A 102 18.10 2.35 -0.85
CA ASN A 102 16.89 2.75 -1.55
C ASN A 102 15.88 3.43 -0.62
N GLN A 103 15.80 3.04 0.66
CA GLN A 103 14.96 3.75 1.64
C GLN A 103 15.41 5.21 1.79
N GLN A 104 16.71 5.49 1.79
CA GLN A 104 17.23 6.86 1.83
C GLN A 104 16.87 7.64 0.56
N VAL A 105 17.03 7.02 -0.61
CA VAL A 105 16.62 7.64 -1.88
C VAL A 105 15.13 8.01 -1.88
N TRP A 106 14.28 7.13 -1.35
CA TRP A 106 12.84 7.42 -1.19
C TRP A 106 12.57 8.57 -0.22
N ARG A 107 13.31 8.63 0.88
CA ARG A 107 13.20 9.74 1.83
C ARG A 107 13.52 11.07 1.15
N ASP A 108 14.61 11.14 0.40
CA ASP A 108 15.03 12.36 -0.30
C ASP A 108 14.02 12.75 -1.39
N THR A 109 13.53 11.77 -2.16
CA THR A 109 12.49 11.97 -3.17
C THR A 109 11.23 12.61 -2.58
N LEU A 110 10.75 12.09 -1.44
CA LEU A 110 9.56 12.60 -0.77
C LEU A 110 9.78 14.00 -0.16
N LEU A 111 10.98 14.28 0.37
CA LEU A 111 11.34 15.61 0.85
C LEU A 111 11.38 16.63 -0.29
N THR A 112 11.97 16.30 -1.43
CA THR A 112 11.96 17.15 -2.63
C THR A 112 10.54 17.41 -3.13
N ALA A 113 9.63 16.45 -2.98
CA ALA A 113 8.20 16.61 -3.26
C ALA A 113 7.41 17.41 -2.19
N GLY A 114 8.11 18.03 -1.23
CA GLY A 114 7.54 18.87 -0.19
C GLY A 114 6.79 18.12 0.91
N ARG A 115 7.02 16.81 1.07
CA ARG A 115 6.42 16.03 2.16
C ARG A 115 7.23 16.16 3.44
N ASN A 116 6.55 16.11 4.58
CA ASN A 116 7.22 16.08 5.88
C ASN A 116 7.53 14.62 6.26
N VAL A 117 8.79 14.20 6.07
CA VAL A 117 9.22 12.82 6.27
C VAL A 117 10.15 12.74 7.48
N THR A 118 9.92 11.77 8.36
CA THR A 118 10.77 11.51 9.53
C THR A 118 12.20 11.14 9.12
N PRO A 119 13.18 11.21 10.04
CA PRO A 119 14.45 10.51 9.86
C PRO A 119 14.22 9.00 9.63
N VAL A 120 15.23 8.32 9.07
CA VAL A 120 15.26 6.85 9.07
C VAL A 120 15.45 6.37 10.51
N ILE A 121 14.61 5.42 10.93
CA ILE A 121 14.56 4.89 12.28
C ILE A 121 14.81 3.38 12.20
N ASP A 122 15.78 2.89 12.97
CA ASP A 122 15.98 1.45 13.15
C ASP A 122 14.84 0.85 14.00
N ARG A 123 14.22 -0.20 13.48
CA ARG A 123 13.02 -0.84 14.04
C ARG A 123 13.29 -2.23 14.60
N TRP A 124 14.52 -2.74 14.54
CA TRP A 124 14.95 -3.99 15.18
C TRP A 124 14.07 -5.22 14.87
N TYR A 125 13.80 -5.47 13.59
CA TYR A 125 13.06 -6.65 13.13
C TYR A 125 13.87 -7.94 13.17
#